data_AF-A0A4R2NER2-F1
#
_entry.id   AF-A0A4R2NER2-F1
#
_cell.length_a   1.000
_cell.length_b   1.000
_cell.length_c   1.000
_cell.angle_alpha   90.00
_cell.angle_beta   90.00
_cell.angle_gamma   90.00
#
_symmetry.space_group_name_H-M   'P 1'
#
loop_
_entity.id
_entity.type
_entity.pdbx_description
1 polymer ?
#
loop_
_entity_poly.entity_id
_entity_poly.type
_entity_poly.pdbx_seq_one_letter_code
_entity_poly.pdbx_strand_id
1 'polypeptide(L)'
;MNEVVETLHHHGQHLSSQHHDALQSVIQTMTDMAEGAAERRVYVSSLDPGMGKTTSLIIFLRQLMGSQDHGDVAVLVCLSRKAEIERIVQDAGLEEVDFAVLTSDDEVNALSSTPPGEARVLFTTQQMLLSRLRGGRFEACSTFHYQGLPREVRVWDETMEPGQVVMLSSDDIGGLLGFFRRVSADFADKVDGLMDRLRRADIGSLFRFPKLDPEVLQRAAAMLGNEWRTAHVEALAQLSGQQVRVCPGWGSQRVAVLARAILPEDLAPVLVLDASARVRETYKLWAETRGGVVFLPSATKDYSPLTIHVARKGAGKSSWGQNGPVLAKTVAEMRGCRPDERCLIVHHKADKHLDVPGLISTALGPDASASTSFLHWGMHQATNEYADVPVLILAGTFNLPPSQYMGLAHASLGLPMDKALPDGVEKRVALGEHAHAIVQAVGRGV
;
A
#
# COMPACT_ATOMS: atom_id res chain seq x y z
N MET A 1 26.08 11.73 -2.64
CA MET A 1 26.06 11.46 -1.18
C MET A 1 26.19 12.74 -0.35
N ASN A 2 27.21 13.58 -0.57
CA ASN A 2 27.40 14.83 0.21
C ASN A 2 26.16 15.74 0.26
N GLU A 3 25.52 15.99 -0.88
CA GLU A 3 24.28 16.81 -0.94
C GLU A 3 23.13 16.20 -0.11
N VAL A 4 23.02 14.87 -0.06
CA VAL A 4 22.01 14.18 0.76
C VAL A 4 22.29 14.40 2.24
N VAL A 5 23.55 14.26 2.65
CA VAL A 5 24.00 14.48 4.02
C VAL A 5 23.77 15.93 4.46
N GLU A 6 24.17 16.90 3.63
CA GLU A 6 23.96 18.33 3.87
C GLU A 6 22.47 18.66 4.00
N THR A 7 21.64 18.17 3.08
CA THR A 7 20.18 18.37 3.13
C THR A 7 19.56 17.82 4.42
N LEU A 8 19.97 16.62 4.83
CA LEU A 8 19.45 16.01 6.06
C LEU A 8 19.93 16.74 7.33
N HIS A 9 21.17 17.24 7.33
CA HIS A 9 21.67 18.10 8.41
C HIS A 9 20.93 19.43 8.49
N HIS A 10 20.58 20.04 7.36
CA HIS A 10 19.73 21.24 7.34
C HIS A 10 18.33 20.98 7.93
N HIS A 11 17.82 19.76 7.80
CA HIS A 11 16.58 19.32 8.45
C HIS A 11 16.78 18.87 9.91
N GLY A 12 17.95 19.11 10.50
CA GLY A 12 18.25 18.80 11.90
C GLY A 12 18.54 17.32 12.18
N GLN A 13 18.79 16.51 11.15
CA GLN A 13 19.15 15.11 11.34
C GLN A 13 20.65 14.93 11.54
N HIS A 14 21.03 14.02 12.44
CA HIS A 14 22.40 13.59 12.63
C HIS A 14 22.52 12.13 12.21
N LEU A 15 23.29 11.88 11.15
CA LEU A 15 23.42 10.56 10.56
C LEU A 15 24.43 9.72 11.35
N SER A 16 24.02 8.52 11.76
CA SER A 16 24.97 7.50 12.21
C SER A 16 25.73 6.92 11.00
N SER A 17 26.82 6.20 11.24
CA SER A 17 27.55 5.50 10.16
C SER A 17 26.65 4.50 9.42
N GLN A 18 25.83 3.75 10.16
CA GLN A 18 24.87 2.81 9.57
C GLN A 18 23.81 3.52 8.70
N HIS A 19 23.37 4.70 9.12
CA HIS A 19 22.43 5.51 8.34
C HIS A 19 23.10 6.01 7.05
N HIS A 20 24.35 6.46 7.13
CA HIS A 20 25.14 6.83 5.97
C HIS A 20 25.28 5.66 4.98
N ASP A 21 25.68 4.48 5.45
CA ASP A 21 25.86 3.28 4.61
C ASP A 21 24.56 2.83 3.95
N ALA A 22 23.43 2.92 4.66
CA ALA A 22 22.11 2.59 4.15
C ALA A 22 21.65 3.56 3.05
N LEU A 23 21.85 4.87 3.24
CA LEU A 23 21.55 5.89 2.23
C LEU A 23 22.48 5.78 1.02
N GLN A 24 23.76 5.53 1.24
CA GLN A 24 24.72 5.29 0.18
C GLN A 24 24.30 4.07 -0.66
N SER A 25 23.84 3.00 -0.03
CA SER A 25 23.35 1.80 -0.73
C SER A 25 22.12 2.08 -1.60
N VAL A 26 21.21 2.95 -1.13
CA VAL A 26 20.04 3.42 -1.90
C VAL A 26 20.49 4.16 -3.16
N ILE A 27 21.42 5.12 -3.02
CA ILE A 27 21.94 5.90 -4.15
C ILE A 27 22.71 5.00 -5.11
N GLN A 28 23.60 4.15 -4.59
CA GLN A 28 24.40 3.23 -5.41
C GLN A 28 23.50 2.30 -6.22
N THR A 29 22.41 1.80 -5.64
CA THR A 29 21.46 0.95 -6.38
C THR A 29 20.84 1.69 -7.58
N MET A 30 20.47 2.96 -7.42
CA MET A 30 19.94 3.76 -8.55
C MET A 30 21.02 4.09 -9.58
N THR A 31 22.26 4.34 -9.14
CA THR A 31 23.42 4.51 -10.02
C THR A 31 23.70 3.24 -10.82
N ASP A 32 23.76 2.08 -10.18
CA ASP A 32 23.97 0.80 -10.84
C ASP A 32 22.86 0.52 -11.87
N MET A 33 21.62 0.93 -11.61
CA MET A 33 20.52 0.84 -12.59
C MET A 33 20.75 1.76 -13.79
N ALA A 34 21.18 3.01 -13.54
CA ALA A 34 21.47 3.99 -14.59
C ALA A 34 22.65 3.55 -15.48
N GLU A 35 23.65 2.91 -14.89
CA GLU A 35 24.83 2.38 -15.57
C GLU A 35 24.59 1.01 -16.22
N GLY A 36 23.41 0.41 -16.04
CA GLY A 36 23.10 -0.95 -16.52
C GLY A 36 23.88 -2.06 -15.79
N ALA A 37 24.49 -1.77 -14.64
CA ALA A 37 25.26 -2.69 -13.82
C ALA A 37 24.41 -3.45 -12.80
N ALA A 38 23.20 -2.97 -12.49
CA ALA A 38 22.30 -3.60 -11.52
C ALA A 38 21.78 -4.95 -12.02
N GLU A 39 21.86 -5.98 -11.17
CA GLU A 39 21.22 -7.26 -11.43
C GLU A 39 19.69 -7.12 -11.47
N ARG A 40 19.01 -7.97 -12.23
CA ARG A 40 17.54 -8.01 -12.30
C ARG A 40 16.91 -8.54 -11.01
N ARG A 41 16.91 -7.70 -9.97
CA ARG A 41 16.37 -7.98 -8.63
C ARG A 41 15.48 -6.85 -8.13
N VAL A 42 14.70 -7.16 -7.11
CA VAL A 42 13.94 -6.21 -6.29
C VAL A 42 14.82 -5.82 -5.10
N TYR A 43 15.37 -4.62 -5.11
CA TYR A 43 16.18 -4.09 -4.04
C TYR A 43 15.27 -3.38 -3.03
N VAL A 44 15.39 -3.67 -1.74
CA VAL A 44 14.47 -3.16 -0.72
C VAL A 44 15.23 -2.37 0.33
N SER A 45 14.99 -1.07 0.40
CA SER A 45 15.46 -0.21 1.47
C SER A 45 14.43 -0.15 2.60
N SER A 46 14.86 -0.48 3.81
CA SER A 46 14.00 -0.51 5.01
C SER A 46 14.31 0.59 6.04
N LEU A 47 14.96 1.67 5.59
CA LEU A 47 15.21 2.87 6.40
C LEU A 47 13.90 3.42 6.97
N ASP A 48 13.89 3.80 8.24
CA ASP A 48 12.67 4.29 8.91
C ASP A 48 12.03 5.54 8.24
N PRO A 49 10.76 5.86 8.56
CA PRO A 49 10.13 7.09 8.10
C PRO A 49 10.97 8.32 8.50
N GLY A 50 11.11 9.28 7.58
CA GLY A 50 11.92 10.47 7.79
C GLY A 50 13.42 10.28 7.59
N MET A 51 13.94 9.07 7.40
CA MET A 51 15.39 8.82 7.30
C MET A 51 16.02 9.15 5.93
N GLY A 52 15.40 10.00 5.11
CA GLY A 52 16.02 10.51 3.87
C GLY A 52 15.89 9.65 2.60
N LYS A 53 15.03 8.62 2.57
CA LYS A 53 14.76 7.81 1.35
C LYS A 53 14.29 8.68 0.17
N THR A 54 13.21 9.44 0.37
CA THR A 54 12.67 10.32 -0.68
C THR A 54 13.63 11.46 -1.02
N THR A 55 14.35 11.99 -0.03
CA THR A 55 15.41 13.00 -0.25
C THR A 55 16.52 12.46 -1.17
N SER A 56 16.92 11.20 -0.98
CA SER A 56 17.92 10.54 -1.83
C SER A 56 17.42 10.38 -3.26
N LEU A 57 16.15 10.00 -3.45
CA LEU A 57 15.51 9.94 -4.76
C LEU A 57 15.52 11.31 -5.45
N ILE A 58 15.05 12.35 -4.74
CA ILE A 58 14.99 13.72 -5.26
C ILE A 58 16.36 14.20 -5.74
N ILE A 59 17.39 14.05 -4.91
CA ILE A 59 18.75 14.46 -5.24
C ILE A 59 19.30 13.63 -6.40
N PHE A 60 19.06 12.32 -6.41
CA PHE A 60 19.45 11.46 -7.53
C PHE A 60 18.84 11.93 -8.85
N LEU A 61 17.53 12.25 -8.88
CA LEU A 61 16.86 12.73 -10.10
C LEU A 61 17.51 14.01 -10.63
N ARG A 62 17.77 14.99 -9.76
CA ARG A 62 18.45 16.25 -10.17
C ARG A 62 19.83 15.99 -10.77
N GLN A 63 20.63 15.18 -10.09
CA GLN A 63 21.99 14.87 -10.53
C GLN A 63 21.99 14.08 -11.85
N LEU A 64 21.05 13.14 -12.02
CA LEU A 64 20.89 12.40 -13.26
C LEU A 64 20.48 13.32 -14.43
N MET A 65 19.58 14.27 -14.19
CA MET A 65 19.15 15.21 -15.23
C MET A 65 20.28 16.14 -15.66
N GLY A 66 21.13 16.59 -14.73
CA GLY A 66 22.31 17.42 -15.02
C GLY A 66 23.51 16.67 -15.61
N SER A 67 23.48 15.32 -15.64
CA SER A 67 24.60 14.51 -16.12
C SER A 67 24.61 14.37 -17.64
N GLN A 68 25.72 14.79 -18.27
CA GLN A 68 25.91 14.64 -19.72
C GLN A 68 26.10 13.17 -20.15
N ASP A 69 26.71 12.35 -19.28
CA ASP A 69 26.98 10.93 -19.57
C ASP A 69 25.75 10.02 -19.50
N HIS A 70 24.61 10.54 -19.03
CA HIS A 70 23.38 9.77 -18.81
C HIS A 70 22.19 10.34 -19.59
N GLY A 71 22.44 11.04 -20.70
CA GLY A 71 21.42 11.76 -21.47
C GLY A 71 20.31 10.86 -22.05
N ASP A 72 20.58 9.57 -22.23
CA ASP A 72 19.66 8.55 -22.72
C ASP A 72 19.00 7.73 -21.60
N VAL A 73 19.44 7.88 -20.35
CA VAL A 73 18.89 7.16 -19.20
C VAL A 73 17.59 7.80 -18.72
N ALA A 74 16.58 6.97 -18.47
CA ALA A 74 15.27 7.38 -18.01
C ALA A 74 14.84 6.67 -16.71
N VAL A 75 13.98 7.35 -15.95
CA VAL A 75 13.55 6.95 -14.60
C VAL A 75 12.04 6.80 -14.53
N LEU A 76 11.57 5.67 -14.00
CA LEU A 76 10.18 5.44 -13.65
C LEU A 76 10.02 5.51 -12.13
N VAL A 77 9.17 6.40 -11.63
CA VAL A 77 8.88 6.54 -10.20
C VAL A 77 7.41 6.18 -9.95
N CYS A 78 7.19 5.08 -9.24
CA CYS A 78 5.87 4.57 -8.88
C CYS A 78 5.54 4.94 -7.43
N LEU A 79 4.53 5.80 -7.26
CA LEU A 79 4.12 6.35 -5.97
C LEU A 79 2.78 5.76 -5.53
N SER A 80 2.55 5.76 -4.22
CA SER A 80 1.30 5.21 -3.66
C SER A 80 0.12 6.16 -3.89
N ARG A 81 0.39 7.48 -3.94
CA ARG A 81 -0.62 8.53 -4.04
C ARG A 81 -0.22 9.67 -4.95
N LYS A 82 -1.23 10.38 -5.45
CA LYS A 82 -1.09 11.55 -6.33
C LYS A 82 -0.42 12.75 -5.65
N ALA A 83 -0.79 13.04 -4.39
CA ALA A 83 -0.18 14.13 -3.62
C ALA A 83 1.34 13.96 -3.42
N GLU A 84 1.85 12.73 -3.44
CA GLU A 84 3.29 12.47 -3.38
C GLU A 84 3.98 12.83 -4.69
N ILE A 85 3.29 12.67 -5.83
CA ILE A 85 3.79 13.07 -7.15
C ILE A 85 3.99 14.59 -7.16
N GLU A 86 2.95 15.35 -6.82
CA GLU A 86 3.00 16.82 -6.75
C GLU A 86 4.18 17.30 -5.89
N ARG A 87 4.30 16.75 -4.68
CA ARG A 87 5.37 17.10 -3.75
C ARG A 87 6.76 16.78 -4.32
N ILE A 88 6.96 15.57 -4.87
CA ILE A 88 8.27 15.17 -5.39
C ILE A 88 8.65 15.98 -6.62
N VAL A 89 7.69 16.27 -7.52
CA VAL A 89 7.93 17.13 -8.69
C VAL A 89 8.38 18.52 -8.24
N GLN A 90 7.66 19.12 -7.28
CA GLN A 90 8.01 20.43 -6.73
C GLN A 90 9.37 20.41 -6.03
N ASP A 91 9.61 19.44 -5.16
CA ASP A 91 10.85 19.33 -4.40
C ASP A 91 12.05 19.00 -5.32
N ALA A 92 11.84 18.23 -6.39
CA ALA A 92 12.91 17.88 -7.32
C ALA A 92 13.36 19.07 -8.16
N GLY A 93 12.49 20.03 -8.44
CA GLY A 93 12.85 21.22 -9.23
C GLY A 93 13.30 20.86 -10.65
N LEU A 94 12.68 19.83 -11.23
CA LEU A 94 12.93 19.39 -12.61
C LEU A 94 12.35 20.41 -13.60
N GLU A 95 12.97 20.56 -14.76
CA GLU A 95 12.37 21.36 -15.84
C GLU A 95 11.15 20.62 -16.41
N GLU A 96 10.17 21.35 -16.93
CA GLU A 96 8.93 20.75 -17.47
C GLU A 96 9.22 19.69 -18.55
N VAL A 97 10.28 19.89 -19.34
CA VAL A 97 10.73 18.97 -20.39
C VAL A 97 11.32 17.66 -19.85
N ASP A 98 11.79 17.65 -18.60
CA ASP A 98 12.49 16.49 -18.02
C ASP A 98 11.51 15.43 -17.53
N PHE A 99 10.28 15.81 -17.16
CA PHE A 99 9.34 14.91 -16.52
C PHE A 99 7.96 14.89 -17.16
N ALA A 100 7.26 13.77 -16.98
CA ALA A 100 5.86 13.59 -17.30
C ALA A 100 5.16 12.89 -16.13
N VAL A 101 3.84 13.04 -16.09
CA VAL A 101 2.98 12.41 -15.08
C VAL A 101 1.91 11.58 -15.75
N LEU A 102 1.77 10.33 -15.31
CA LEU A 102 0.76 9.41 -15.82
C LEU A 102 -0.06 8.81 -14.68
N THR A 103 -1.28 9.29 -14.53
CA THR A 103 -2.28 8.84 -13.57
C THR A 103 -3.67 8.81 -14.20
N SER A 104 -4.67 8.35 -13.46
CA SER A 104 -6.07 8.41 -13.90
C SER A 104 -6.71 9.79 -13.65
N ASP A 105 -5.91 10.79 -13.28
CA ASP A 105 -6.32 12.13 -12.90
C ASP A 105 -5.73 13.15 -13.85
N ASP A 106 -6.59 13.82 -14.61
CA ASP A 106 -6.16 14.77 -15.62
C ASP A 106 -5.52 16.02 -15.01
N GLU A 107 -5.92 16.42 -13.79
CA GLU A 107 -5.32 17.58 -13.11
C GLU A 107 -3.87 17.29 -12.72
N VAL A 108 -3.59 16.07 -12.24
CA VAL A 108 -2.25 15.66 -11.83
C VAL A 108 -1.38 15.36 -13.05
N ASN A 109 -1.98 14.87 -14.14
CA ASN A 109 -1.29 14.72 -15.42
C ASN A 109 -0.88 16.07 -16.02
N ALA A 110 -1.62 17.15 -15.73
CA ALA A 110 -1.35 18.51 -16.21
C ALA A 110 -0.18 19.21 -15.48
N LEU A 111 0.48 18.55 -14.52
CA LEU A 111 1.71 19.06 -13.90
C LEU A 111 2.86 19.22 -14.90
N SER A 112 2.81 18.53 -16.04
CA SER A 112 3.73 18.71 -17.17
C SER A 112 3.00 18.52 -18.49
N SER A 113 3.31 19.33 -19.49
CA SER A 113 2.83 19.14 -20.85
C SER A 113 3.64 18.13 -21.67
N THR A 114 4.76 17.65 -21.13
CA THR A 114 5.67 16.73 -21.83
C THR A 114 5.03 15.35 -21.98
N PRO A 115 4.99 14.77 -23.20
CA PRO A 115 4.49 13.42 -23.40
C PRO A 115 5.27 12.37 -22.61
N PRO A 116 4.63 11.34 -22.02
CA PRO A 116 5.32 10.28 -21.28
C PRO A 116 6.42 9.56 -22.07
N GLY A 117 6.33 9.50 -23.40
CA GLY A 117 7.38 8.89 -24.24
C GLY A 117 8.63 9.75 -24.43
N GLU A 118 8.55 11.04 -24.12
CA GLU A 118 9.57 12.05 -24.39
C GLU A 118 10.25 12.58 -23.12
N ALA A 119 9.62 12.42 -21.96
CA ALA A 119 10.19 12.79 -20.67
C ALA A 119 11.14 11.72 -20.12
N ARG A 120 12.33 12.13 -19.66
CA ARG A 120 13.29 11.22 -19.02
C ARG A 120 12.77 10.68 -17.69
N VAL A 121 12.01 11.47 -16.93
CA VAL A 121 11.39 11.04 -15.66
C VAL A 121 9.89 10.84 -15.85
N LEU A 122 9.38 9.66 -15.54
CA LEU A 122 7.94 9.39 -15.52
C LEU A 122 7.48 9.12 -14.10
N PHE A 123 6.64 10.00 -13.57
CA PHE A 123 5.92 9.77 -12.33
C PHE A 123 4.59 9.09 -12.62
N THR A 124 4.28 8.04 -11.86
CA THR A 124 3.00 7.34 -11.98
C THR A 124 2.57 6.78 -10.63
N THR A 125 1.33 6.33 -10.52
CA THR A 125 0.89 5.57 -9.35
C THR A 125 1.15 4.09 -9.55
N GLN A 126 1.43 3.37 -8.46
CA GLN A 126 1.54 1.90 -8.50
C GLN A 126 0.31 1.24 -9.13
N GLN A 127 -0.89 1.75 -8.80
CA GLN A 127 -2.15 1.27 -9.35
C GLN A 127 -2.23 1.48 -10.87
N MET A 128 -1.77 2.64 -11.37
CA MET A 128 -1.73 2.90 -12.80
C MET A 128 -0.82 1.89 -13.50
N LEU A 129 0.39 1.66 -12.99
CA LEU A 129 1.29 0.65 -13.54
C LEU A 129 0.64 -0.74 -13.62
N LEU A 130 0.10 -1.22 -12.51
CA LEU A 130 -0.55 -2.53 -12.45
C LEU A 130 -1.75 -2.63 -13.41
N SER A 131 -2.55 -1.56 -13.51
CA SER A 131 -3.73 -1.51 -14.39
C SER A 131 -3.38 -1.59 -15.88
N ARG A 132 -2.21 -1.06 -16.28
CA ARG A 132 -1.74 -1.04 -17.67
C ARG A 132 -1.06 -2.35 -18.05
N LEU A 133 -0.33 -2.96 -17.11
CA LEU A 133 0.30 -4.26 -17.34
C LEU A 133 -0.73 -5.38 -17.48
N ARG A 134 -1.78 -5.41 -16.65
CA ARG A 134 -2.83 -6.46 -16.67
C ARG A 134 -2.25 -7.90 -16.62
N GLY A 135 -1.12 -8.09 -15.93
CA GLY A 135 -0.38 -9.34 -15.87
C GLY A 135 0.50 -9.63 -17.08
N GLY A 136 0.61 -8.70 -18.03
CA GLY A 136 1.56 -8.72 -19.12
C GLY A 136 2.98 -8.29 -18.71
N ARG A 137 3.88 -8.34 -19.68
CA ARG A 137 5.30 -7.97 -19.54
C ARG A 137 5.49 -6.46 -19.46
N PHE A 138 6.39 -6.01 -18.59
CA PHE A 138 6.77 -4.60 -18.49
C PHE A 138 7.41 -4.09 -19.77
N GLU A 139 8.34 -4.86 -20.36
CA GLU A 139 9.06 -4.49 -21.59
C GLU A 139 8.16 -4.34 -22.82
N ALA A 140 6.95 -4.90 -22.78
CA ALA A 140 5.96 -4.79 -23.85
C ALA A 140 5.00 -3.61 -23.68
N CYS A 141 5.06 -2.91 -22.55
CA CYS A 141 4.12 -1.84 -22.21
C CYS A 141 4.69 -0.47 -22.60
N SER A 142 4.51 -0.10 -23.87
CA SER A 142 5.02 1.15 -24.46
C SER A 142 4.61 2.43 -23.71
N THR A 143 3.53 2.36 -22.94
CA THR A 143 3.08 3.45 -22.06
C THR A 143 4.14 3.88 -21.04
N PHE A 144 5.05 2.99 -20.63
CA PHE A 144 6.13 3.28 -19.68
C PHE A 144 7.50 3.40 -20.33
N HIS A 145 7.56 3.52 -21.66
CA HIS A 145 8.83 3.64 -22.39
C HIS A 145 9.29 5.09 -22.49
N TYR A 146 10.60 5.29 -22.57
CA TYR A 146 11.25 6.54 -22.98
C TYR A 146 11.90 6.28 -24.34
N GLN A 147 11.58 7.10 -25.34
CA GLN A 147 12.09 6.94 -26.71
C GLN A 147 11.90 5.51 -27.28
N GLY A 148 10.80 4.86 -26.90
CA GLY A 148 10.47 3.50 -27.35
C GLY A 148 11.14 2.37 -26.55
N LEU A 149 12.02 2.65 -25.59
CA LEU A 149 12.68 1.66 -24.73
C LEU A 149 12.14 1.68 -23.29
N PRO A 150 12.12 0.53 -22.58
CA PRO A 150 11.76 0.49 -21.17
C PRO A 150 12.75 1.28 -20.31
N ARG A 151 12.25 2.09 -19.37
CA ARG A 151 13.10 2.88 -18.46
C ARG A 151 14.02 2.01 -17.62
N GLU A 152 15.26 2.45 -17.45
CA GLU A 152 16.36 1.73 -16.82
C GLU A 152 16.27 1.79 -15.31
N VAL A 153 16.07 2.99 -14.76
CA VAL A 153 15.94 3.21 -13.31
C VAL A 153 14.47 3.12 -12.93
N ARG A 154 14.14 2.24 -11.99
CA ARG A 154 12.76 2.02 -11.54
C ARG A 154 12.70 2.10 -10.03
N VAL A 155 11.89 3.01 -9.53
CA VAL A 155 11.73 3.25 -8.09
C VAL A 155 10.28 3.04 -7.71
N TRP A 156 10.06 2.25 -6.67
CA TRP A 156 8.76 1.94 -6.09
C TRP A 156 8.73 2.52 -4.67
N ASP A 157 7.98 3.58 -4.45
CA ASP A 157 7.83 4.16 -3.12
C ASP A 157 6.81 3.37 -2.30
N GLU A 158 7.03 3.19 -1.00
CA GLU A 158 6.20 2.36 -0.11
C GLU A 158 6.15 0.87 -0.53
N THR A 159 5.18 0.12 -0.01
CA THR A 159 5.13 -1.33 -0.15
C THR A 159 4.90 -1.79 -1.59
N MET A 160 5.73 -2.72 -2.02
CA MET A 160 5.55 -3.55 -3.21
C MET A 160 4.96 -4.90 -2.81
N GLU A 161 3.66 -5.08 -3.01
CA GLU A 161 2.99 -6.33 -2.67
C GLU A 161 3.42 -7.46 -3.63
N PRO A 162 3.82 -8.64 -3.14
CA PRO A 162 4.28 -9.75 -3.99
C PRO A 162 3.19 -10.25 -4.94
N GLY A 163 1.93 -10.00 -4.61
CA GLY A 163 0.79 -10.34 -5.44
C GLY A 163 -0.48 -9.62 -5.00
N GLN A 164 -1.56 -9.87 -5.71
CA GLN A 164 -2.88 -9.32 -5.42
C GLN A 164 -3.76 -10.40 -4.79
N VAL A 165 -4.46 -10.02 -3.72
CA VAL A 165 -5.55 -10.81 -3.16
C VAL A 165 -6.86 -10.24 -3.64
N VAL A 166 -7.62 -11.04 -4.37
CA VAL A 166 -8.96 -10.72 -4.84
C VAL A 166 -9.95 -11.47 -3.97
N MET A 167 -10.88 -10.73 -3.36
CA MET A 167 -11.93 -11.30 -2.51
C MET A 167 -13.30 -10.83 -2.95
N LEU A 168 -14.27 -11.72 -2.86
CA LEU A 168 -15.67 -11.38 -3.07
C LEU A 168 -16.56 -12.25 -2.19
N SER A 169 -17.39 -11.64 -1.35
CA SER A 169 -18.34 -12.40 -0.53
C SER A 169 -19.61 -12.75 -1.30
N SER A 170 -20.35 -13.74 -0.81
CA SER A 170 -21.68 -14.04 -1.32
C SER A 170 -22.62 -12.82 -1.31
N ASP A 171 -22.48 -11.93 -0.34
CA ASP A 171 -23.36 -10.76 -0.22
C ASP A 171 -22.91 -9.62 -1.13
N ASP A 172 -21.60 -9.50 -1.39
CA ASP A 172 -21.08 -8.60 -2.42
C ASP A 172 -21.63 -8.96 -3.79
N ILE A 173 -21.67 -10.26 -4.11
CA ILE A 173 -22.28 -10.78 -5.35
C ILE A 173 -23.78 -10.47 -5.37
N GLY A 174 -24.49 -10.76 -4.29
CA GLY A 174 -25.93 -10.47 -4.17
C GLY A 174 -26.26 -8.99 -4.36
N GLY A 175 -25.41 -8.09 -3.85
CA GLY A 175 -25.53 -6.65 -4.00
C GLY A 175 -25.44 -6.15 -5.46
N LEU A 176 -24.89 -6.96 -6.37
CA LEU A 176 -24.77 -6.63 -7.80
C LEU A 176 -25.98 -7.07 -8.64
N LEU A 177 -26.81 -8.00 -8.14
CA LEU A 177 -27.89 -8.62 -8.93
C LEU A 177 -28.89 -7.60 -9.50
N GLY A 178 -29.23 -6.58 -8.72
CA GLY A 178 -30.15 -5.52 -9.17
C GLY A 178 -29.63 -4.77 -10.40
N PHE A 179 -28.31 -4.61 -10.52
CA PHE A 179 -27.67 -3.96 -11.67
C PHE A 179 -27.60 -4.91 -12.85
N PHE A 180 -27.19 -6.15 -12.62
CA PHE A 180 -27.13 -7.14 -13.70
C PHE A 180 -28.49 -7.38 -14.33
N ARG A 181 -29.59 -7.38 -13.57
CA ARG A 181 -30.95 -7.49 -14.14
C ARG A 181 -31.30 -6.38 -15.14
N ARG A 182 -30.73 -5.17 -14.97
CA ARG A 182 -30.91 -4.05 -15.92
C ARG A 182 -30.09 -4.21 -17.20
N VAL A 183 -28.95 -4.90 -17.13
CA VAL A 183 -28.05 -5.12 -18.26
C VAL A 183 -28.43 -6.39 -19.03
N SER A 184 -28.67 -7.49 -18.32
CA SER A 184 -29.03 -8.80 -18.86
C SER A 184 -29.64 -9.67 -17.75
N ALA A 185 -30.93 -10.01 -17.88
CA ALA A 185 -31.63 -10.90 -16.96
C ALA A 185 -30.95 -12.27 -16.86
N ASP A 186 -30.63 -12.88 -17.99
CA ASP A 186 -29.92 -14.17 -18.06
C ASP A 186 -28.57 -14.15 -17.34
N PHE A 187 -27.82 -13.05 -17.45
CA PHE A 187 -26.56 -12.90 -16.72
C PHE A 187 -26.80 -12.78 -15.21
N ALA A 188 -27.82 -12.01 -14.80
CA ALA A 188 -28.19 -11.90 -13.41
C ALA A 188 -28.57 -13.26 -12.79
N ASP A 189 -29.32 -14.10 -13.51
CA ASP A 189 -29.69 -15.44 -13.05
C ASP A 189 -28.47 -16.35 -12.90
N LYS A 190 -27.49 -16.23 -13.81
CA LYS A 190 -26.20 -16.95 -13.68
C LYS A 190 -25.42 -16.48 -12.45
N VAL A 191 -25.41 -15.19 -12.16
CA VAL A 191 -24.73 -14.61 -10.98
C VAL A 191 -25.47 -14.98 -9.69
N ASP A 192 -26.80 -15.05 -9.71
CA ASP A 192 -27.63 -15.50 -8.59
C ASP A 192 -27.34 -16.97 -8.26
N GLY A 193 -27.33 -17.83 -9.28
CA GLY A 193 -26.92 -19.23 -9.14
C GLY A 193 -25.46 -19.41 -8.71
N LEU A 194 -24.56 -18.47 -9.05
CA LEU A 194 -23.19 -18.44 -8.52
C LEU A 194 -23.17 -18.09 -7.02
N MET A 195 -23.89 -17.05 -6.60
CA MET A 195 -24.01 -16.66 -5.20
C MET A 195 -24.53 -17.83 -4.35
N ASP A 196 -25.60 -18.49 -4.78
CA ASP A 196 -26.19 -19.61 -4.05
C ASP A 196 -25.25 -20.81 -3.93
N ARG A 197 -24.52 -21.14 -5.00
CA ARG A 197 -23.50 -22.20 -4.95
C ARG A 197 -22.36 -21.83 -4.01
N LEU A 198 -21.91 -20.57 -4.00
CA LEU A 198 -20.87 -20.11 -3.09
C LEU A 198 -21.32 -20.18 -1.63
N ARG A 199 -22.58 -19.79 -1.32
CA ARG A 199 -23.15 -19.89 0.04
C ARG A 199 -23.19 -21.32 0.58
N ARG A 200 -23.44 -22.29 -0.30
CA ARG A 200 -23.51 -23.72 0.04
C ARG A 200 -22.16 -24.41 0.04
N ALA A 201 -21.09 -23.75 -0.43
CA ALA A 201 -19.77 -24.33 -0.47
C ALA A 201 -19.19 -24.48 0.94
N ASP A 202 -18.47 -25.58 1.14
CA ASP A 202 -17.78 -25.87 2.40
C ASP A 202 -16.63 -24.91 2.61
N ILE A 203 -16.45 -24.43 3.84
CA ILE A 203 -15.31 -23.59 4.20
C ILE A 203 -14.02 -24.39 4.03
N GLY A 204 -12.99 -23.77 3.46
CA GLY A 204 -11.70 -24.38 3.15
C GLY A 204 -11.67 -25.11 1.79
N SER A 205 -12.84 -25.37 1.20
CA SER A 205 -12.93 -26.03 -0.10
C SER A 205 -12.41 -25.16 -1.24
N LEU A 206 -12.08 -25.81 -2.35
CA LEU A 206 -11.80 -25.14 -3.60
C LEU A 206 -13.08 -25.03 -4.40
N PHE A 207 -13.37 -23.82 -4.87
CA PHE A 207 -14.55 -23.50 -5.63
C PHE A 207 -14.15 -22.99 -7.01
N ARG A 208 -14.73 -23.55 -8.07
CA ARG A 208 -14.48 -23.07 -9.43
C ARG A 208 -15.49 -22.02 -9.83
N PHE A 209 -15.04 -20.78 -10.00
CA PHE A 209 -15.86 -19.72 -10.53
C PHE A 209 -16.22 -20.02 -11.99
N PRO A 210 -17.50 -19.87 -12.38
CA PRO A 210 -17.89 -20.01 -13.77
C PRO A 210 -17.20 -18.92 -14.61
N LYS A 211 -16.98 -19.21 -15.89
CA LYS A 211 -16.58 -18.17 -16.84
C LYS A 211 -17.79 -17.27 -17.09
N LEU A 212 -17.64 -16.01 -16.71
CA LEU A 212 -18.61 -14.95 -16.90
C LEU A 212 -18.30 -14.17 -18.18
N ASP A 213 -19.34 -13.59 -18.78
CA ASP A 213 -19.26 -12.76 -19.97
C ASP A 213 -18.55 -11.42 -19.66
N PRO A 214 -17.36 -11.17 -20.25
CA PRO A 214 -16.61 -9.95 -20.00
C PRO A 214 -17.32 -8.69 -20.53
N GLU A 215 -18.10 -8.78 -21.61
CA GLU A 215 -18.79 -7.61 -22.18
C GLU A 215 -19.93 -7.14 -21.27
N VAL A 216 -20.64 -8.09 -20.65
CA VAL A 216 -21.68 -7.76 -19.66
C VAL A 216 -21.07 -7.12 -18.42
N LEU A 217 -19.94 -7.67 -17.92
CA LEU A 217 -19.22 -7.10 -16.78
C LEU A 217 -18.71 -5.70 -17.07
N GLN A 218 -18.13 -5.47 -18.26
CA GLN A 218 -17.65 -4.15 -18.67
C GLN A 218 -18.80 -3.12 -18.77
N ARG A 219 -19.93 -3.50 -19.36
CA ARG A 219 -21.12 -2.62 -19.41
C ARG A 219 -21.65 -2.32 -18.02
N ALA A 220 -21.70 -3.31 -17.13
CA ALA A 220 -22.13 -3.11 -15.75
C ALA A 220 -21.21 -2.16 -14.98
N ALA A 221 -19.89 -2.32 -15.12
CA ALA A 221 -18.91 -1.41 -14.53
C ALA A 221 -19.08 0.03 -15.05
N ALA A 222 -19.26 0.21 -16.36
CA ALA A 222 -19.49 1.52 -16.96
C ALA A 222 -20.76 2.20 -16.44
N MET A 223 -21.84 1.44 -16.18
CA MET A 223 -23.08 1.97 -15.61
C MET A 223 -22.96 2.37 -14.13
N LEU A 224 -22.07 1.73 -13.39
CA LEU A 224 -21.83 2.01 -11.97
C LEU A 224 -20.88 3.19 -11.75
N GLY A 225 -20.09 3.59 -12.75
CA GLY A 225 -19.14 4.68 -12.63
C GLY A 225 -18.11 4.44 -11.53
N ASN A 226 -17.84 5.44 -10.69
CA ASN A 226 -16.86 5.36 -9.59
C ASN A 226 -17.50 4.93 -8.25
N GLU A 227 -18.53 4.08 -8.27
CA GLU A 227 -19.09 3.50 -7.05
C GLU A 227 -18.22 2.35 -6.51
N TRP A 228 -18.26 2.10 -5.20
CA TRP A 228 -17.63 0.92 -4.56
C TRP A 228 -18.05 -0.41 -5.21
N ARG A 229 -19.23 -0.43 -5.84
CA ARG A 229 -19.75 -1.58 -6.60
C ARG A 229 -18.95 -1.89 -7.85
N THR A 230 -18.30 -0.90 -8.45
CA THR A 230 -17.41 -1.10 -9.61
C THR A 230 -16.23 -1.99 -9.23
N ALA A 231 -15.65 -1.79 -8.05
CA ALA A 231 -14.59 -2.67 -7.53
C ALA A 231 -15.08 -4.12 -7.35
N HIS A 232 -16.36 -4.33 -7.00
CA HIS A 232 -16.93 -5.67 -6.90
C HIS A 232 -17.15 -6.32 -8.28
N VAL A 233 -17.55 -5.54 -9.29
CA VAL A 233 -17.64 -6.03 -10.68
C VAL A 233 -16.26 -6.38 -11.22
N GLU A 234 -15.24 -5.57 -10.94
CA GLU A 234 -13.85 -5.87 -11.31
C GLU A 234 -13.31 -7.11 -10.60
N ALA A 235 -13.58 -7.26 -9.31
CA ALA A 235 -13.25 -8.47 -8.57
C ALA A 235 -13.95 -9.69 -9.18
N LEU A 236 -15.24 -9.59 -9.51
CA LEU A 236 -15.99 -10.65 -10.17
C LEU A 236 -15.39 -11.02 -11.54
N ALA A 237 -14.94 -10.03 -12.32
CA ALA A 237 -14.23 -10.25 -13.57
C ALA A 237 -12.89 -10.98 -13.37
N GLN A 238 -12.15 -10.63 -12.32
CA GLN A 238 -10.87 -11.27 -11.98
C GLN A 238 -11.04 -12.71 -11.48
N LEU A 239 -12.12 -13.00 -10.75
CA LEU A 239 -12.44 -14.35 -10.28
C LEU A 239 -13.05 -15.23 -11.39
N SER A 240 -13.60 -14.64 -12.45
CA SER A 240 -14.23 -15.33 -13.57
C SER A 240 -13.34 -16.45 -14.15
N GLY A 241 -13.86 -17.68 -14.15
CA GLY A 241 -13.15 -18.86 -14.66
C GLY A 241 -12.01 -19.39 -13.77
N GLN A 242 -11.71 -18.73 -12.65
CA GLN A 242 -10.61 -19.09 -11.75
C GLN A 242 -11.04 -20.14 -10.71
N GLN A 243 -10.05 -20.78 -10.10
CA GLN A 243 -10.24 -21.61 -8.92
C GLN A 243 -9.89 -20.79 -7.68
N VAL A 244 -10.84 -20.70 -6.76
CA VAL A 244 -10.73 -19.88 -5.55
C VAL A 244 -10.80 -20.77 -4.31
N ARG A 245 -10.30 -20.30 -3.18
CA ARG A 245 -10.56 -20.93 -1.88
C ARG A 245 -11.74 -20.26 -1.19
N VAL A 246 -12.63 -21.06 -0.62
CA VAL A 246 -13.79 -20.56 0.13
C VAL A 246 -13.39 -20.33 1.58
N CYS A 247 -13.52 -19.09 2.05
CA CYS A 247 -13.20 -18.69 3.41
C CYS A 247 -14.48 -18.29 4.18
N PRO A 248 -14.45 -18.36 5.53
CA PRO A 248 -15.55 -17.83 6.33
C PRO A 248 -15.60 -16.29 6.19
N GLY A 249 -16.81 -15.76 6.01
CA GLY A 249 -17.09 -14.33 6.12
C GLY A 249 -17.77 -13.98 7.46
N TRP A 250 -18.45 -12.84 7.51
CA TRP A 250 -19.27 -12.48 8.68
C TRP A 250 -20.56 -13.33 8.72
N GLY A 251 -20.85 -13.92 9.88
CA GLY A 251 -22.04 -14.76 10.05
C GLY A 251 -22.04 -15.98 9.13
N SER A 252 -23.06 -16.11 8.28
CA SER A 252 -23.19 -17.20 7.30
C SER A 252 -22.51 -16.91 5.96
N GLN A 253 -21.89 -15.74 5.79
CA GLN A 253 -21.24 -15.37 4.54
C GLN A 253 -20.11 -16.36 4.17
N ARG A 254 -19.92 -16.49 2.87
CA ARG A 254 -18.78 -17.21 2.26
C ARG A 254 -18.01 -16.23 1.40
N VAL A 255 -16.69 -16.24 1.54
CA VAL A 255 -15.80 -15.34 0.80
C VAL A 255 -14.98 -16.17 -0.17
N ALA A 256 -15.09 -15.88 -1.45
CA ALA A 256 -14.20 -16.39 -2.48
C ALA A 256 -12.88 -15.64 -2.41
N VAL A 257 -11.75 -16.35 -2.31
CA VAL A 257 -10.41 -15.75 -2.22
C VAL A 257 -9.51 -16.31 -3.31
N LEU A 258 -8.87 -15.41 -4.05
CA LEU A 258 -7.84 -15.71 -5.04
C LEU A 258 -6.59 -14.89 -4.72
N ALA A 259 -5.45 -15.56 -4.60
CA ALA A 259 -4.14 -14.92 -4.60
C ALA A 259 -3.50 -15.11 -5.98
N ARG A 260 -2.94 -14.05 -6.55
CA ARG A 260 -2.25 -14.11 -7.85
C ARG A 260 -1.03 -13.19 -7.90
N ALA A 261 -0.01 -13.58 -8.64
CA ALA A 261 1.07 -12.67 -9.00
C ALA A 261 0.54 -11.61 -9.99
N ILE A 262 0.90 -10.35 -9.76
CA ILE A 262 0.52 -9.22 -10.62
C ILE A 262 1.71 -8.43 -11.16
N LEU A 263 2.88 -8.61 -10.54
CA LEU A 263 4.11 -7.97 -10.94
C LEU A 263 4.83 -8.91 -11.91
N PRO A 264 5.16 -8.46 -13.13
CA PRO A 264 5.90 -9.30 -14.06
C PRO A 264 7.38 -9.35 -13.64
N GLU A 265 8.03 -10.48 -13.91
CA GLU A 265 9.44 -10.69 -13.56
C GLU A 265 10.37 -9.68 -14.26
N ASP A 266 9.97 -9.21 -15.45
CA ASP A 266 10.75 -8.25 -16.23
C ASP A 266 10.66 -6.80 -15.75
N LEU A 267 9.89 -6.53 -14.69
CA LEU A 267 9.89 -5.24 -13.98
C LEU A 267 11.22 -5.00 -13.24
N ALA A 268 11.99 -6.03 -12.92
CA ALA A 268 13.31 -5.86 -12.32
C ALA A 268 14.38 -5.44 -13.36
N PRO A 269 15.38 -4.62 -12.99
CA PRO A 269 15.70 -4.16 -11.63
C PRO A 269 14.73 -3.08 -11.11
N VAL A 270 14.42 -3.10 -9.81
CA VAL A 270 13.58 -2.08 -9.16
C VAL A 270 14.04 -1.83 -7.73
N LEU A 271 14.07 -0.56 -7.32
CA LEU A 271 14.37 -0.14 -5.95
C LEU A 271 13.07 0.19 -5.21
N VAL A 272 12.79 -0.52 -4.12
CA VAL A 272 11.64 -0.32 -3.26
C VAL A 272 12.04 0.47 -2.02
N LEU A 273 11.36 1.59 -1.78
CA LEU A 273 11.58 2.49 -0.64
C LEU A 273 10.49 2.26 0.43
N ASP A 274 10.52 1.11 1.09
CA ASP A 274 9.52 0.73 2.09
C ASP A 274 10.09 0.77 3.51
N ALA A 275 9.71 1.79 4.27
CA ALA A 275 10.22 2.01 5.63
C ALA A 275 9.92 0.86 6.60
N SER A 276 8.88 0.08 6.30
CA SER A 276 8.41 -1.01 7.14
C SER A 276 8.89 -2.38 6.69
N ALA A 277 9.62 -2.49 5.57
CA ALA A 277 9.94 -3.79 4.98
C ALA A 277 10.62 -4.76 5.95
N ARG A 278 11.42 -4.26 6.92
CA ARG A 278 12.09 -5.08 7.94
C ARG A 278 11.12 -5.87 8.84
N VAL A 279 9.91 -5.33 9.07
CA VAL A 279 8.88 -5.97 9.91
C VAL A 279 7.86 -6.74 9.09
N ARG A 280 7.88 -6.62 7.75
CA ARG A 280 6.92 -7.30 6.87
C ARG A 280 7.41 -8.71 6.53
N GLU A 281 6.64 -9.69 6.99
CA GLU A 281 6.91 -11.10 6.71
C GLU A 281 6.73 -11.42 5.21
N THR A 282 5.91 -10.65 4.48
CA THR A 282 5.67 -10.84 3.05
C THR A 282 6.94 -10.74 2.20
N TYR A 283 7.83 -9.78 2.48
CA TYR A 283 9.13 -9.71 1.79
C TYR A 283 10.07 -10.85 2.17
N LYS A 284 10.07 -11.29 3.43
CA LYS A 284 10.91 -12.41 3.87
C LYS A 284 10.50 -13.70 3.16
N LEU A 285 9.20 -13.98 3.15
CA LEU A 285 8.65 -15.13 2.43
C LEU A 285 8.92 -15.05 0.92
N TRP A 286 8.77 -13.86 0.32
CA TRP A 286 9.14 -13.64 -1.08
C TRP A 286 10.62 -13.99 -1.31
N ALA A 287 11.52 -13.39 -0.55
CA ALA A 287 12.97 -13.61 -0.68
C ALA A 287 13.35 -15.09 -0.51
N GLU A 288 12.74 -15.78 0.47
CA GLU A 288 13.03 -17.18 0.79
C GLU A 288 12.50 -18.17 -0.26
N THR A 289 11.31 -17.95 -0.82
CA THR A 289 10.66 -18.96 -1.67
C THR A 289 10.63 -18.62 -3.15
N ARG A 290 10.40 -17.36 -3.51
CA ARG A 290 10.38 -16.92 -4.92
C ARG A 290 11.74 -16.39 -5.36
N GLY A 291 12.56 -15.93 -4.41
CA GLY A 291 13.87 -15.32 -4.68
C GLY A 291 13.74 -13.93 -5.32
N GLY A 292 14.88 -13.41 -5.79
CA GLY A 292 14.94 -12.14 -6.52
C GLY A 292 14.80 -10.88 -5.66
N VAL A 293 14.64 -10.99 -4.35
CA VAL A 293 14.60 -9.85 -3.41
C VAL A 293 15.95 -9.70 -2.70
N VAL A 294 16.48 -8.48 -2.64
CA VAL A 294 17.71 -8.12 -1.92
C VAL A 294 17.40 -7.01 -0.94
N PHE A 295 17.57 -7.27 0.35
CA PHE A 295 17.49 -6.23 1.36
C PHE A 295 18.79 -5.43 1.38
N LEU A 296 18.67 -4.12 1.18
CA LEU A 296 19.79 -3.19 1.36
C LEU A 296 20.13 -3.04 2.85
N PRO A 297 21.35 -2.61 3.19
CA PRO A 297 21.68 -2.18 4.54
C PRO A 297 20.62 -1.20 5.07
N SER A 298 20.29 -1.35 6.35
CA SER A 298 19.25 -0.56 7.00
C SER A 298 19.78 0.04 8.29
N ALA A 299 19.20 1.16 8.67
CA ALA A 299 19.42 1.84 9.94
C ALA A 299 18.06 2.05 10.60
N THR A 300 17.97 1.67 11.87
CA THR A 300 16.76 1.85 12.67
C THR A 300 16.88 3.10 13.52
N LYS A 301 15.77 3.82 13.68
CA LYS A 301 15.67 4.85 14.73
C LYS A 301 15.92 4.22 16.09
N ASP A 302 16.56 4.97 16.98
CA ASP A 302 16.68 4.56 18.37
C ASP A 302 15.36 4.86 19.10
N TYR A 303 14.62 3.79 19.37
CA TYR A 303 13.39 3.85 20.16
C TYR A 303 13.63 3.58 21.65
N SER A 304 14.89 3.51 22.12
CA SER A 304 15.19 3.30 23.54
C SER A 304 14.56 4.34 24.50
N PRO A 305 14.34 5.61 24.11
CA PRO A 305 13.63 6.58 24.96
C PRO A 305 12.09 6.41 24.94
N LEU A 306 11.54 5.58 24.05
CA LEU A 306 10.10 5.40 23.89
C LEU A 306 9.52 4.61 25.06
N THR A 307 8.48 5.15 25.70
CA THR A 307 7.70 4.43 26.70
C THR A 307 6.39 3.92 26.09
N ILE A 308 6.16 2.61 26.15
CA ILE A 308 4.96 1.97 25.59
C ILE A 308 4.01 1.55 26.70
N HIS A 309 2.76 2.04 26.64
CA HIS A 309 1.67 1.62 27.51
C HIS A 309 0.63 0.81 26.71
N VAL A 310 0.11 -0.28 27.28
CA VAL A 310 -0.84 -1.16 26.60
C VAL A 310 -2.07 -1.39 27.47
N ALA A 311 -3.25 -0.98 26.99
CA ALA A 311 -4.51 -1.47 27.54
C ALA A 311 -4.86 -2.83 26.92
N ARG A 312 -5.03 -3.84 27.77
CA ARG A 312 -5.43 -5.20 27.37
C ARG A 312 -6.93 -5.27 27.10
N LYS A 313 -7.41 -4.57 26.08
CA LYS A 313 -8.83 -4.54 25.66
C LYS A 313 -8.95 -4.80 24.16
N GLY A 314 -10.04 -5.44 23.75
CA GLY A 314 -10.41 -5.50 22.33
C GLY A 314 -10.74 -4.10 21.82
N ALA A 315 -10.11 -3.67 20.72
CA ALA A 315 -10.26 -2.33 20.16
C ALA A 315 -10.44 -2.34 18.63
N GLY A 316 -10.99 -3.44 18.09
CA GLY A 316 -11.44 -3.49 16.69
C GLY A 316 -12.75 -2.73 16.50
N LYS A 317 -13.18 -2.53 15.25
CA LYS A 317 -14.46 -1.86 14.93
C LYS A 317 -15.66 -2.47 15.67
N SER A 318 -15.74 -3.81 15.74
CA SER A 318 -16.80 -4.50 16.50
C SER A 318 -16.73 -4.20 18.00
N SER A 319 -15.53 -4.16 18.58
CA SER A 319 -15.34 -3.82 20.00
C SER A 319 -15.74 -2.37 20.28
N TRP A 320 -15.42 -1.43 19.38
CA TRP A 320 -15.85 -0.04 19.46
C TRP A 320 -17.37 0.10 19.34
N GLY A 321 -18.02 -0.65 18.44
CA GLY A 321 -19.48 -0.67 18.33
C GLY A 321 -20.19 -1.17 19.59
N GLN A 322 -19.60 -2.16 20.29
CA GLN A 322 -20.21 -2.75 21.50
C GLN A 322 -19.85 -2.01 22.79
N ASN A 323 -18.63 -1.49 22.91
CA ASN A 323 -18.04 -0.98 24.15
C ASN A 323 -17.49 0.45 24.01
N GLY A 324 -17.96 1.21 23.02
CA GLY A 324 -17.44 2.53 22.64
C GLY A 324 -17.20 3.48 23.82
N PRO A 325 -18.19 3.73 24.70
CA PRO A 325 -17.99 4.62 25.86
C PRO A 325 -16.88 4.19 26.81
N VAL A 326 -16.73 2.87 27.05
CA VAL A 326 -15.69 2.32 27.93
C VAL A 326 -14.31 2.46 27.29
N LEU A 327 -14.19 2.23 25.98
CA LEU A 327 -12.95 2.41 25.24
C LEU A 327 -12.55 3.88 25.14
N ALA A 328 -13.51 4.78 24.86
CA ALA A 328 -13.29 6.22 24.84
C ALA A 328 -12.77 6.73 26.19
N LYS A 329 -13.38 6.29 27.30
CA LYS A 329 -12.89 6.61 28.65
C LYS A 329 -11.46 6.11 28.88
N THR A 330 -11.14 4.91 28.41
CA THR A 330 -9.78 4.35 28.52
C THR A 330 -8.76 5.20 27.76
N VAL A 331 -9.10 5.66 26.56
CA VAL A 331 -8.25 6.57 25.77
C VAL A 331 -8.10 7.91 26.48
N ALA A 332 -9.17 8.46 27.05
CA ALA A 332 -9.13 9.70 27.81
C ALA A 332 -8.25 9.59 29.07
N GLU A 333 -8.32 8.48 29.79
CA GLU A 333 -7.44 8.17 30.93
C GLU A 333 -5.97 8.12 30.50
N MET A 334 -5.65 7.48 29.37
CA MET A 334 -4.28 7.46 28.82
C MET A 334 -3.79 8.86 28.43
N ARG A 335 -4.63 9.64 27.74
CA ARG A 335 -4.34 11.04 27.39
C ARG A 335 -4.08 11.88 28.63
N GLY A 336 -4.84 11.64 29.70
CA GLY A 336 -4.72 12.32 30.99
C GLY A 336 -3.42 12.05 31.75
N CYS A 337 -2.61 11.06 31.34
CA CYS A 337 -1.27 10.87 31.91
C CYS A 337 -0.25 11.93 31.42
N ARG A 338 -0.56 12.68 30.37
CA ARG A 338 0.31 13.70 29.75
C ARG A 338 -0.46 14.98 29.36
N PRO A 339 -1.29 15.57 30.23
CA PRO A 339 -2.32 16.54 29.85
C PRO A 339 -1.78 17.77 29.10
N ASP A 340 -0.56 18.21 29.43
CA ASP A 340 0.04 19.44 28.88
C ASP A 340 0.74 19.24 27.52
N GLU A 341 0.92 17.99 27.07
CA GLU A 341 1.59 17.67 25.82
C GLU A 341 0.58 17.53 24.67
N ARG A 342 0.98 17.92 23.44
CA ARG A 342 0.20 17.61 22.24
C ARG A 342 0.07 16.09 22.09
N CYS A 343 -1.11 15.62 21.68
CA CYS A 343 -1.37 14.21 21.48
C CYS A 343 -1.96 13.93 20.11
N LEU A 344 -1.49 12.86 19.46
CA LEU A 344 -2.08 12.30 18.26
C LEU A 344 -2.82 11.02 18.60
N ILE A 345 -4.10 10.93 18.24
CA ILE A 345 -4.90 9.71 18.38
C ILE A 345 -5.12 9.09 17.00
N VAL A 346 -4.58 7.90 16.80
CA VAL A 346 -4.81 7.12 15.58
C VAL A 346 -5.99 6.18 15.78
N HIS A 347 -7.02 6.27 14.94
CA HIS A 347 -8.29 5.58 15.15
C HIS A 347 -8.87 4.93 13.87
N HIS A 348 -9.93 4.12 14.03
CA HIS A 348 -10.68 3.58 12.89
C HIS A 348 -11.46 4.69 12.19
N LYS A 349 -11.47 4.68 10.85
CA LYS A 349 -12.26 5.64 10.04
C LYS A 349 -13.73 5.62 10.50
N ALA A 350 -14.27 6.80 10.79
CA ALA A 350 -15.65 6.97 11.20
C ALA A 350 -16.61 6.59 10.07
N ASP A 351 -17.77 6.05 10.43
CA ASP A 351 -18.87 5.77 9.52
C ASP A 351 -20.22 6.11 10.16
N LYS A 352 -21.32 5.83 9.45
CA LYS A 352 -22.68 6.16 9.91
C LYS A 352 -23.08 5.47 11.22
N HIS A 353 -22.37 4.42 11.62
CA HIS A 353 -22.69 3.61 12.79
C HIS A 353 -21.68 3.79 13.92
N LEU A 354 -20.49 4.34 13.63
CA LEU A 354 -19.44 4.50 14.60
C LEU A 354 -18.62 5.78 14.37
N ASP A 355 -18.76 6.73 15.28
CA ASP A 355 -17.93 7.95 15.37
C ASP A 355 -16.95 7.85 16.54
N VAL A 356 -15.81 7.16 16.30
CA VAL A 356 -14.76 7.01 17.32
C VAL A 356 -14.20 8.36 17.79
N PRO A 357 -13.86 9.32 16.91
CA PRO A 357 -13.41 10.65 17.32
C PRO A 357 -14.40 11.36 18.23
N GLY A 358 -15.69 11.40 17.86
CA GLY A 358 -16.71 12.07 18.66
C GLY A 358 -16.86 11.46 20.06
N LEU A 359 -16.81 10.13 20.18
CA LEU A 359 -16.83 9.44 21.47
C LEU A 359 -15.62 9.80 22.34
N ILE A 360 -14.42 9.83 21.75
CA ILE A 360 -13.19 10.16 22.47
C ILE A 360 -13.19 11.63 22.89
N SER A 361 -13.52 12.57 22.00
CA SER A 361 -13.60 14.00 22.31
C SER A 361 -14.60 14.29 23.42
N THR A 362 -15.75 13.60 23.43
CA THR A 362 -16.74 13.70 24.51
C THR A 362 -16.15 13.23 25.85
N ALA A 363 -15.34 12.16 25.84
CA ALA A 363 -14.71 11.65 27.06
C ALA A 363 -13.53 12.50 27.55
N LEU A 364 -12.83 13.20 26.65
CA LEU A 364 -11.71 14.10 26.97
C LEU A 364 -12.16 15.41 27.60
N GLY A 365 -13.33 15.92 27.21
CA GLY A 365 -13.75 17.29 27.51
C GLY A 365 -13.07 18.32 26.60
N PRO A 366 -13.49 19.60 26.67
CA PRO A 366 -13.10 20.63 25.69
C PRO A 366 -11.60 20.97 25.71
N ASP A 367 -11.01 21.13 26.88
CA ASP A 367 -9.61 21.58 27.01
C ASP A 367 -8.61 20.53 26.49
N ALA A 368 -8.79 19.26 26.87
CA ALA A 368 -7.95 18.17 26.38
C ALA A 368 -8.20 17.87 24.89
N SER A 369 -9.41 18.11 24.38
CA SER A 369 -9.72 17.97 22.96
C SER A 369 -8.98 19.01 22.11
N ALA A 370 -8.80 20.23 22.61
CA ALA A 370 -8.11 21.30 21.87
C ALA A 370 -6.62 21.00 21.59
N SER A 371 -5.97 20.23 22.46
CA SER A 371 -4.57 19.80 22.32
C SER A 371 -4.41 18.40 21.71
N THR A 372 -5.50 17.82 21.19
CA THR A 372 -5.53 16.46 20.66
C THR A 372 -5.90 16.46 19.18
N SER A 373 -5.03 15.91 18.35
CA SER A 373 -5.26 15.69 16.92
C SER A 373 -5.77 14.26 16.68
N PHE A 374 -6.59 14.09 15.65
CA PHE A 374 -7.16 12.79 15.27
C PHE A 374 -6.73 12.43 13.85
N LEU A 375 -6.29 11.18 13.67
CA LEU A 375 -5.86 10.67 12.39
C LEU A 375 -6.39 9.26 12.21
N HIS A 376 -7.04 8.96 11.10
CA HIS A 376 -7.56 7.61 10.91
C HIS A 376 -6.56 6.68 10.22
N TRP A 377 -6.70 5.38 10.47
CA TRP A 377 -6.02 4.32 9.71
C TRP A 377 -6.26 4.53 8.21
N GLY A 378 -5.19 4.48 7.40
CA GLY A 378 -5.16 4.89 5.99
C GLY A 378 -4.56 6.28 5.72
N MET A 379 -4.86 7.29 6.55
CA MET A 379 -4.27 8.64 6.38
C MET A 379 -2.94 8.81 7.13
N HIS A 380 -2.69 7.99 8.16
CA HIS A 380 -1.42 7.98 8.90
C HIS A 380 -0.16 7.73 8.04
N GLN A 381 -0.31 7.16 6.86
CA GLN A 381 0.81 6.99 5.93
C GLN A 381 1.10 8.26 5.11
N ALA A 382 0.26 9.31 5.20
CA ALA A 382 0.17 10.41 4.22
C ALA A 382 0.70 11.77 4.65
N THR A 383 1.06 11.93 5.91
CA THR A 383 1.31 13.25 6.48
C THR A 383 2.50 13.24 7.41
N ASN A 384 3.27 14.33 7.38
CA ASN A 384 4.34 14.63 8.33
C ASN A 384 3.92 15.74 9.33
N GLU A 385 2.65 16.15 9.31
CA GLU A 385 2.08 17.22 10.16
C GLU A 385 2.26 16.95 11.66
N TYR A 386 2.42 15.69 12.05
CA TYR A 386 2.49 15.27 13.45
C TYR A 386 3.89 14.86 13.91
N ALA A 387 4.93 15.11 13.10
CA ALA A 387 6.31 14.69 13.39
C ALA A 387 6.85 15.20 14.73
N ASP A 388 6.29 16.30 15.23
CA ASP A 388 6.67 16.95 16.49
C ASP A 388 5.79 16.55 17.69
N VAL A 389 4.82 15.63 17.50
CA VAL A 389 3.84 15.27 18.53
C VAL A 389 4.39 14.17 19.45
N PRO A 390 4.69 14.46 20.75
CA PRO A 390 5.40 13.53 21.63
C PRO A 390 4.55 12.39 22.17
N VAL A 391 3.21 12.54 22.17
CA VAL A 391 2.28 11.54 22.68
C VAL A 391 1.44 10.98 21.54
N LEU A 392 1.49 9.67 21.37
CA LEU A 392 0.70 8.96 20.36
C LEU A 392 -0.12 7.85 21.01
N ILE A 393 -1.43 7.84 20.74
CA ILE A 393 -2.35 6.81 21.21
C ILE A 393 -2.95 6.08 20.01
N LEU A 394 -2.74 4.76 19.95
CA LEU A 394 -3.43 3.89 19.00
C LEU A 394 -4.76 3.44 19.61
N ALA A 395 -5.86 4.06 19.19
CA ALA A 395 -7.23 3.73 19.60
C ALA A 395 -7.75 2.45 18.91
N GLY A 396 -6.97 1.38 19.04
CA GLY A 396 -7.13 0.11 18.34
C GLY A 396 -6.21 -0.03 17.15
N THR A 397 -5.84 -1.26 16.81
CA THR A 397 -4.94 -1.58 15.69
C THR A 397 -5.72 -1.81 14.39
N PHE A 398 -5.06 -1.54 13.26
CA PHE A 398 -5.57 -1.95 11.96
C PHE A 398 -5.37 -3.46 11.76
N ASN A 399 -6.48 -4.16 11.51
CA ASN A 399 -6.49 -5.59 11.27
C ASN A 399 -7.14 -5.86 9.92
N LEU A 400 -6.49 -6.69 9.10
CA LEU A 400 -7.09 -7.22 7.88
C LEU A 400 -7.99 -8.42 8.24
N PRO A 401 -8.99 -8.75 7.40
CA PRO A 401 -9.73 -9.99 7.55
C PRO A 401 -8.80 -11.22 7.44
N PRO A 402 -9.05 -12.33 8.16
CA PRO A 402 -8.23 -13.55 8.07
C PRO A 402 -8.02 -14.06 6.64
N SER A 403 -9.08 -13.99 5.81
CA SER A 403 -9.02 -14.34 4.39
C SER A 403 -7.96 -13.55 3.60
N GLN A 404 -7.75 -12.29 3.96
CA GLN A 404 -6.73 -11.43 3.35
C GLN A 404 -5.32 -11.88 3.75
N TYR A 405 -5.09 -12.21 5.03
CA TYR A 405 -3.80 -12.73 5.49
C TYR A 405 -3.45 -14.06 4.83
N MET A 406 -4.41 -14.97 4.71
CA MET A 406 -4.23 -16.22 3.96
C MET A 406 -3.88 -15.95 2.49
N GLY A 407 -4.59 -15.03 1.82
CA GLY A 407 -4.29 -14.64 0.45
C GLY A 407 -2.88 -14.05 0.28
N LEU A 408 -2.48 -13.15 1.20
CA LEU A 408 -1.15 -12.54 1.20
C LEU A 408 -0.06 -13.58 1.44
N ALA A 409 -0.29 -14.55 2.31
CA ALA A 409 0.62 -15.67 2.55
C ALA A 409 0.82 -16.51 1.28
N HIS A 410 -0.26 -16.87 0.58
CA HIS A 410 -0.18 -17.57 -0.70
C HIS A 410 0.59 -16.76 -1.76
N ALA A 411 0.26 -15.46 -1.90
CA ALA A 411 0.92 -14.57 -2.85
C ALA A 411 2.43 -14.40 -2.57
N SER A 412 2.79 -14.24 -1.30
CA SER A 412 4.18 -14.07 -0.86
C SER A 412 5.00 -15.33 -1.10
N LEU A 413 4.42 -16.49 -0.81
CA LEU A 413 5.08 -17.78 -1.04
C LEU A 413 5.11 -18.20 -2.51
N GLY A 414 4.29 -17.58 -3.38
CA GLY A 414 4.09 -18.03 -4.76
C GLY A 414 3.30 -19.36 -4.84
N LEU A 415 2.51 -19.69 -3.82
CA LEU A 415 1.76 -20.95 -3.77
C LEU A 415 0.34 -20.79 -4.36
N PRO A 416 -0.09 -21.69 -5.25
CA PRO A 416 -1.46 -21.70 -5.72
C PRO A 416 -2.45 -21.99 -4.59
N MET A 417 -3.70 -21.54 -4.75
CA MET A 417 -4.74 -21.62 -3.72
C MET A 417 -5.13 -23.06 -3.33
N ASP A 418 -4.80 -24.05 -4.15
CA ASP A 418 -5.06 -25.48 -3.89
C ASP A 418 -4.06 -26.12 -2.92
N LYS A 419 -2.93 -25.46 -2.65
CA LYS A 419 -1.95 -25.92 -1.67
C LYS A 419 -2.33 -25.47 -0.26
N ALA A 420 -1.92 -26.25 0.73
CA ALA A 420 -1.99 -25.84 2.12
C ALA A 420 -0.86 -24.83 2.39
N LEU A 421 -1.13 -23.84 3.24
CA LEU A 421 -0.08 -22.99 3.78
C LEU A 421 0.71 -23.78 4.82
N PRO A 422 2.04 -23.58 4.93
CA PRO A 422 2.79 -24.11 6.05
C PRO A 422 2.27 -23.56 7.38
N ASP A 423 2.37 -24.37 8.43
CA ASP A 423 1.85 -24.03 9.76
C ASP A 423 2.42 -22.70 10.27
N GLY A 424 1.53 -21.87 10.82
CA GLY A 424 1.90 -20.59 11.43
C GLY A 424 2.26 -19.46 10.45
N VAL A 425 2.39 -19.72 9.13
CA VAL A 425 2.72 -18.67 8.16
C VAL A 425 1.69 -17.55 8.14
N GLU A 426 0.40 -17.89 8.10
CA GLU A 426 -0.68 -16.88 8.13
C GLU A 426 -0.57 -15.97 9.36
N LYS A 427 -0.24 -16.55 10.52
CA LYS A 427 -0.05 -15.78 11.76
C LYS A 427 1.18 -14.87 11.68
N ARG A 428 2.28 -15.33 11.09
CA ARG A 428 3.49 -14.49 10.89
C ARG A 428 3.19 -13.34 9.93
N VAL A 429 2.48 -13.59 8.84
CA VAL A 429 2.00 -12.55 7.90
C VAL A 429 1.12 -11.55 8.64
N ALA A 430 0.13 -12.02 9.40
CA ALA A 430 -0.72 -11.13 10.19
C ALA A 430 0.10 -10.24 11.14
N LEU A 431 1.04 -10.82 11.91
CA LEU A 431 1.92 -10.07 12.80
C LEU A 431 2.76 -9.03 12.05
N GLY A 432 3.30 -9.38 10.88
CA GLY A 432 4.07 -8.45 10.04
C GLY A 432 3.24 -7.27 9.52
N GLU A 433 2.00 -7.51 9.10
CA GLU A 433 1.08 -6.46 8.66
C GLU A 433 0.63 -5.55 9.82
N HIS A 434 0.42 -6.11 11.02
CA HIS A 434 0.17 -5.30 12.22
C HIS A 434 1.38 -4.44 12.57
N ALA A 435 2.58 -5.02 12.55
CA ALA A 435 3.81 -4.31 12.82
C ALA A 435 4.05 -3.18 11.80
N HIS A 436 3.78 -3.43 10.51
CA HIS A 436 3.81 -2.43 9.45
C HIS A 436 2.92 -1.22 9.79
N ALA A 437 1.64 -1.46 10.09
CA ALA A 437 0.69 -0.38 10.40
C ALA A 437 1.13 0.41 11.66
N ILE A 438 1.62 -0.29 12.69
CA ILE A 438 2.10 0.35 13.92
C ILE A 438 3.35 1.18 13.66
N VAL A 439 4.38 0.64 12.99
CA VAL A 439 5.62 1.37 12.68
C VAL A 439 5.33 2.61 11.84
N GLN A 440 4.44 2.49 10.84
CA GLN A 440 4.04 3.61 10.00
C GLN A 440 3.28 4.68 10.79
N ALA A 441 2.47 4.32 11.79
CA ALA A 441 1.76 5.27 12.64
C ALA A 441 2.68 5.92 13.67
N VAL A 442 3.46 5.11 14.40
CA VAL A 442 4.39 5.58 15.45
C VAL A 442 5.48 6.45 14.85
N GLY A 443 6.01 6.10 13.67
CA GLY A 443 7.02 6.88 12.96
C GLY A 443 6.55 8.27 12.50
N ARG A 444 5.28 8.64 12.74
CA ARG A 444 4.77 10.01 12.51
C ARG A 444 4.86 10.92 13.72
N GLY A 445 5.08 10.41 14.93
CA GLY A 445 5.19 11.23 16.16
C GLY A 445 6.54 11.11 16.87
N VAL A 446 7.54 10.50 16.23
CA VAL A 446 8.85 10.18 16.82
C VAL A 446 9.98 10.38 15.82
#